data_AF-A0A9E6AQN0-F1
#
_entry.id   AF-A0A9E6AQN0-F1
#
_cell.length_a   1.000
_cell.length_b   1.000
_cell.length_c   1.000
_cell.angle_alpha   90.00
_cell.angle_beta   90.00
_cell.angle_gamma   90.00
#
_symmetry.space_group_name_H-M   'P 1'
#
loop_
_entity.id
_entity.type
_entity.pdbx_description
1 polymer ?
#
loop_
_entity_poly.entity_id
_entity_poly.type
_entity_poly.pdbx_seq_one_letter_code
_entity_poly.pdbx_strand_id
1 'polypeptide(L)'
;SSTNWNHRPLGTQVLGLAYRSGVAWNEFGWSNSEFDALLDEANSLADADARRVVMGKMQAIIIEEGVTIQPYWRSLYRHTKPGFVGTDMHIAYLPQIYKWGIAA
;
A
#
# COMPACT_ATOMS: atom_id res chain seq x y z
N SER A 1 13.38 15.40 0.36
CA SER A 1 12.01 15.12 0.87
C SER A 1 11.39 14.03 0.01
N SER A 2 10.60 13.11 0.56
CA SER A 2 9.93 12.03 -0.20
C SER A 2 8.55 11.74 0.39
N THR A 3 7.52 11.59 -0.45
CA THR A 3 6.21 11.11 -0.04
C THR A 3 6.27 9.61 0.27
N ASN A 4 5.74 9.22 1.43
CA ASN A 4 5.76 7.84 1.91
C ASN A 4 4.34 7.28 2.00
N TRP A 5 4.09 6.15 1.35
CA TRP A 5 2.82 5.43 1.43
C TRP A 5 2.96 4.21 2.35
N ASN A 6 2.29 4.24 3.50
CA ASN A 6 2.27 3.12 4.45
C ASN A 6 1.31 2.02 3.99
N HIS A 7 1.47 0.82 4.57
CA HIS A 7 0.60 -0.33 4.31
C HIS A 7 -0.88 0.02 4.51
N ARG A 8 -1.73 -0.50 3.62
CA ARG A 8 -3.20 -0.46 3.72
C ARG A 8 -3.77 -1.86 3.45
N PRO A 9 -4.94 -2.21 4.03
CA PRO A 9 -5.49 -3.56 3.92
C PRO A 9 -5.70 -4.06 2.48
N LEU A 10 -6.07 -3.18 1.56
CA LEU A 10 -6.24 -3.52 0.14
C LEU A 10 -5.13 -2.89 -0.70
N GLY A 11 -4.51 -3.70 -1.55
CA GLY A 11 -3.40 -3.28 -2.42
C GLY A 11 -3.75 -2.13 -3.38
N THR A 12 -5.03 -1.96 -3.72
CA THR A 12 -5.51 -0.90 -4.62
C THR A 12 -5.67 0.46 -3.92
N GLN A 13 -5.73 0.51 -2.59
CA GLN A 13 -6.05 1.76 -1.88
C GLN A 13 -5.02 2.86 -2.07
N VAL A 14 -3.73 2.51 -2.08
CA VAL A 14 -2.67 3.50 -2.36
C VAL A 14 -2.79 3.99 -3.80
N LEU A 15 -3.06 3.09 -4.74
CA LEU A 15 -3.23 3.43 -6.16
C LEU A 15 -4.38 4.42 -6.39
N GLY A 16 -5.52 4.19 -5.73
CA GLY A 16 -6.67 5.09 -5.85
C GLY A 16 -6.53 6.45 -5.15
N LEU A 17 -5.63 6.58 -4.17
CA LEU A 17 -5.36 7.86 -3.52
C LEU A 17 -4.28 8.66 -4.27
N ALA A 18 -3.24 7.98 -4.74
CA ALA A 18 -2.03 8.61 -5.25
C ALA A 18 -2.01 8.78 -6.78
N TYR A 19 -2.75 7.97 -7.54
CA TYR A 19 -2.63 7.93 -9.00
C TYR A 19 -3.95 8.13 -9.75
N ARG A 20 -5.11 7.98 -9.08
CA ARG A 20 -6.40 8.23 -9.74
C ARG A 20 -6.48 9.66 -10.26
N SER A 21 -7.08 9.84 -11.42
CA SER A 21 -7.23 11.18 -12.01
C SER A 21 -8.09 12.08 -11.11
N GLY A 22 -7.63 13.31 -10.88
CA GLY A 22 -8.42 14.36 -10.20
C GLY A 22 -8.63 14.21 -8.69
N VAL A 23 -8.08 13.19 -8.03
CA VAL A 23 -8.18 13.07 -6.56
C VAL A 23 -7.17 13.96 -5.85
N ALA A 24 -7.52 14.42 -4.65
CA ALA A 24 -6.75 15.43 -3.92
C ALA A 24 -5.31 15.02 -3.56
N TRP A 25 -5.01 13.73 -3.48
CA TRP A 25 -3.70 13.21 -3.07
C TRP A 25 -2.84 12.73 -4.24
N ASN A 26 -3.28 12.99 -5.48
CA ASN A 26 -2.47 12.76 -6.67
C ASN A 26 -1.46 13.90 -6.83
N GLU A 27 -0.28 13.71 -6.22
CA GLU A 27 0.82 14.68 -6.25
C GLU A 27 1.52 14.78 -7.61
N PHE A 28 1.26 13.84 -8.52
CA PHE A 28 1.87 13.79 -9.85
C PHE A 28 1.13 14.70 -10.85
N GLY A 29 -0.11 15.10 -10.54
CA GLY A 29 -1.00 15.73 -11.53
C GLY A 29 -1.30 14.81 -12.73
N TRP A 30 -1.07 13.51 -12.57
CA TRP A 30 -1.20 12.52 -13.63
C TRP A 30 -2.67 12.15 -13.86
N SER A 31 -3.03 11.91 -15.12
CA SER A 31 -4.39 11.54 -15.50
C SER A 31 -4.33 10.55 -16.66
N ASN A 32 -4.87 9.35 -16.45
CA ASN A 32 -4.93 8.30 -17.47
C ASN A 32 -6.24 7.51 -17.31
N SER A 33 -7.10 7.55 -18.34
CA SER A 33 -8.42 6.91 -18.33
C SER A 33 -8.37 5.39 -18.32
N GLU A 34 -7.33 4.79 -18.92
CA GLU A 34 -7.12 3.34 -18.90
C GLU A 34 -6.76 2.88 -17.48
N PHE A 35 -5.86 3.60 -16.82
CA PHE A 35 -5.52 3.33 -15.42
C PHE A 35 -6.74 3.44 -14.50
N ASP A 36 -7.56 4.49 -14.66
CA ASP A 36 -8.76 4.68 -13.85
C ASP A 36 -9.76 3.53 -14.03
N ALA A 37 -9.97 3.08 -15.28
CA ALA A 37 -10.84 1.95 -15.59
C ALA A 37 -10.33 0.63 -15.00
N LEU A 38 -9.03 0.37 -15.10
CA LEU A 38 -8.41 -0.82 -14.50
C LEU A 38 -8.47 -0.78 -12.96
N LEU A 39 -8.36 0.40 -12.36
CA LEU A 39 -8.52 0.57 -10.91
C LEU A 39 -9.95 0.25 -10.47
N ASP A 40 -10.96 0.68 -11.24
CA ASP A 40 -12.35 0.33 -10.97
C ASP A 40 -12.59 -1.18 -11.11
N GLU A 41 -12.06 -1.80 -12.17
CA GLU A 41 -12.09 -3.26 -12.35
C GLU A 41 -11.44 -3.97 -11.15
N ALA A 42 -10.24 -3.59 -10.77
CA ALA A 42 -9.51 -4.18 -9.65
C ALA A 42 -10.30 -4.07 -8.33
N ASN A 43 -11.02 -2.96 -8.10
CA ASN A 43 -11.85 -2.78 -6.91
C ASN A 43 -13.15 -3.59 -6.95
N SER A 44 -13.62 -3.98 -8.13
CA SER A 44 -14.80 -4.87 -8.28
C SER A 44 -14.48 -6.35 -8.02
N LEU A 45 -13.20 -6.74 -8.10
CA LEU A 45 -12.76 -8.13 -7.94
C LEU A 45 -12.59 -8.51 -6.46
N ALA A 46 -13.41 -9.46 -6.01
CA ALA A 46 -13.32 -10.06 -4.68
C ALA A 46 -12.15 -11.05 -4.57
N ASP A 47 -11.88 -11.81 -5.65
CA ASP A 47 -10.78 -12.77 -5.70
C ASP A 47 -9.43 -12.06 -5.80
N ALA A 48 -8.52 -12.40 -4.88
CA ALA A 48 -7.22 -11.74 -4.78
C ALA A 48 -6.28 -12.09 -5.93
N ASP A 49 -6.40 -13.30 -6.49
CA ASP A 49 -5.52 -13.77 -7.56
C ASP A 49 -5.93 -13.14 -8.90
N ALA A 50 -7.23 -13.06 -9.18
CA ALA A 50 -7.78 -12.33 -10.31
C ALA A 50 -7.40 -10.83 -10.23
N ARG A 51 -7.56 -10.19 -9.06
CA ARG A 51 -7.20 -8.78 -8.87
C ARG A 51 -5.71 -8.53 -9.10
N ARG A 52 -4.84 -9.48 -8.76
CA ARG A 52 -3.38 -9.35 -8.96
C ARG A 52 -3.00 -9.16 -10.43
N VAL A 53 -3.71 -9.83 -11.34
CA VAL A 53 -3.47 -9.71 -12.79
C VAL A 53 -3.78 -8.29 -13.27
N VAL A 54 -4.92 -7.72 -12.85
CA VAL A 54 -5.31 -6.35 -13.19
C VAL A 54 -4.34 -5.34 -12.59
N MET A 55 -3.95 -5.52 -11.32
CA MET A 55 -2.95 -4.67 -10.68
C MET A 55 -1.61 -4.64 -11.41
N GLY A 56 -1.18 -5.78 -11.98
CA GLY A 56 0.04 -5.84 -12.80
C GLY A 56 -0.02 -4.92 -14.01
N LYS A 57 -1.17 -4.90 -14.72
CA LYS A 57 -1.38 -4.01 -15.88
C LYS A 57 -1.33 -2.53 -15.47
N MET A 58 -2.03 -2.18 -14.39
CA MET A 58 -2.02 -0.80 -13.88
C MET A 58 -0.62 -0.32 -13.50
N GLN A 59 0.16 -1.17 -12.84
CA GLN A 59 1.53 -0.84 -12.44
C GLN A 59 2.46 -0.74 -13.64
N ALA A 60 2.24 -1.52 -14.70
CA ALA A 60 2.99 -1.39 -15.94
C ALA A 60 2.80 0.00 -16.57
N ILE A 61 1.56 0.51 -16.63
CA ILE A 61 1.28 1.87 -17.14
C ILE A 61 2.07 2.92 -16.35
N ILE A 62 2.05 2.84 -15.01
CA ILE A 62 2.81 3.76 -14.13
C ILE A 62 4.31 3.74 -14.46
N ILE A 63 4.87 2.56 -14.74
CA ILE A 63 6.29 2.38 -15.09
C ILE A 63 6.57 2.94 -16.49
N GLU A 64 5.76 2.59 -17.48
CA GLU A 64 5.93 2.95 -18.89
C GLU A 64 5.84 4.46 -19.11
N GLU A 65 4.93 5.14 -18.40
CA GLU A 65 4.78 6.60 -18.47
C GLU A 65 5.74 7.36 -17.53
N GLY A 66 6.51 6.65 -16.70
CA GLY A 66 7.48 7.27 -15.79
C GLY A 66 6.84 8.18 -14.73
N VAL A 67 5.61 7.86 -14.29
CA VAL A 67 4.81 8.71 -13.39
C VAL A 67 5.47 8.92 -12.04
N THR A 68 6.12 7.87 -11.52
CA THR A 68 6.80 7.89 -10.23
C THR A 68 8.16 7.22 -10.31
N ILE A 69 9.09 7.69 -9.49
CA ILE A 69 10.32 6.95 -9.19
C ILE A 69 10.15 6.39 -7.78
N GLN A 70 10.14 5.06 -7.66
CA GLN A 70 10.07 4.37 -6.37
C GLN A 70 11.45 3.84 -5.96
N PRO A 71 12.24 4.60 -5.18
CA PRO A 71 13.65 4.27 -4.92
C PRO A 71 13.85 3.16 -3.88
N TYR A 72 12.85 2.88 -3.03
CA TYR A 72 12.99 1.87 -1.98
C TYR A 72 11.66 1.29 -1.54
N TRP A 73 11.76 0.10 -0.95
CA TRP A 73 10.80 -0.42 0.01
C TRP A 73 11.40 -0.30 1.40
N ARG A 74 10.67 0.31 2.33
CA ARG A 74 11.21 0.60 3.67
C ARG A 74 11.13 -0.64 4.55
N SER A 75 12.28 -1.15 4.98
CA SER A 75 12.35 -2.13 6.06
C SER A 75 11.91 -1.50 7.38
N LEU A 76 11.06 -2.21 8.11
CA LEU A 76 10.59 -1.81 9.45
C LEU A 76 11.08 -2.84 10.46
N TYR A 77 11.59 -2.36 11.58
CA TYR A 77 12.15 -3.19 12.63
C TYR A 77 11.50 -2.83 13.96
N ARG A 78 11.01 -3.84 14.66
CA ARG A 78 10.53 -3.70 16.03
C ARG A 78 11.46 -4.47 16.95
N HIS A 79 11.89 -3.82 18.03
CA HIS A 79 12.66 -4.44 19.09
C HIS A 79 11.78 -4.61 20.33
N THR A 80 11.98 -5.70 21.07
CA THR A 80 11.30 -5.92 22.35
C THR A 80 12.29 -6.54 23.32
N LYS A 81 12.24 -6.12 24.58
CA LYS A 81 13.02 -6.72 25.67
C LYS A 81 12.54 -8.16 25.94
N PRO A 82 13.45 -9.12 26.20
CA PRO A 82 13.07 -10.44 26.70
C PRO A 82 12.13 -10.34 27.92
N GLY A 83 11.13 -11.20 27.97
CA GLY A 83 10.11 -11.22 29.03
C GLY A 83 8.83 -10.44 28.72
N PHE A 84 8.74 -9.73 27.59
CA PHE A 84 7.48 -9.18 27.09
C PHE A 84 6.84 -10.12 26.07
N VAL A 85 5.51 -10.22 26.09
CA VAL A 85 4.70 -11.07 25.19
C VAL A 85 3.65 -10.24 24.46
N GLY A 86 3.16 -10.74 23.31
CA GLY A 86 2.16 -10.07 22.48
C GLY A 86 2.68 -8.85 21.72
N THR A 87 4.01 -8.69 21.64
CA THR A 87 4.71 -7.58 21.00
C THR A 87 5.17 -7.93 19.59
N ASP A 88 4.35 -8.64 18.80
CA ASP A 88 4.62 -8.98 17.38
C ASP A 88 4.22 -7.89 16.39
N MET A 89 5.07 -7.64 15.39
CA MET A 89 4.88 -6.57 14.40
C MET A 89 3.57 -6.76 13.62
N HIS A 90 2.66 -5.79 13.74
CA HIS A 90 1.47 -5.76 12.92
C HIS A 90 1.82 -5.24 11.52
N ILE A 91 1.17 -5.76 10.47
CA ILE A 91 1.44 -5.38 9.07
C ILE A 91 1.25 -3.87 8.80
N ALA A 92 0.27 -3.24 9.46
CA ALA A 92 0.06 -1.80 9.40
C ALA A 92 1.01 -0.98 10.30
N TYR A 93 2.00 -1.63 10.93
CA TYR A 93 2.93 -1.05 11.91
C TYR A 93 2.25 -0.34 13.09
N LEU A 94 1.01 -0.71 13.39
CA LEU A 94 0.22 -0.22 14.51
C LEU A 94 0.55 -1.02 15.78
N PRO A 95 0.96 -0.38 16.89
CA PRO A 95 1.12 -1.06 18.17
C PRO A 95 -0.22 -1.61 18.68
N GLN A 96 -0.34 -2.93 18.78
CA GLN A 96 -1.49 -3.60 19.39
C GLN A 96 -1.28 -3.71 20.91
N ILE A 97 -1.19 -2.56 21.59
CA ILE A 97 -0.79 -2.45 23.01
C ILE A 97 -1.69 -3.29 23.93
N TYR A 98 -2.96 -3.44 23.58
CA TYR A 98 -3.92 -4.27 24.29
C TYR A 98 -3.56 -5.77 24.31
N LYS A 99 -2.59 -6.23 23.51
CA LYS A 99 -2.06 -7.59 23.53
C LYS A 99 -0.80 -7.73 24.38
N TRP A 100 -0.21 -6.62 24.81
CA TRP A 100 1.11 -6.64 25.46
C TRP A 100 1.00 -7.11 26.90
N GLY A 101 1.98 -7.89 27.33
CA GLY A 101 2.08 -8.38 28.70
C GLY A 101 3.52 -8.71 29.10
N ILE A 102 3.70 -9.07 30.37
CA ILE A 102 4.96 -9.59 30.91
C ILE A 102 4.77 -11.10 31.12
N ALA A 103 5.74 -11.90 30.66
CA ALA A 103 5.75 -13.34 30.89
C ALA A 103 5.84 -13.65 32.40
N ALA A 104 5.14 -14.72 32.82
CA ALA A 104 5.17 -15.22 34.20
C ALA A 104 6.52 -15.84 34.58
#